data_AF-N1V850-F1
#
_entry.id   AF-N1V850-F1
#
_cell.length_a   1.000
_cell.length_b   1.000
_cell.length_c   1.000
_cell.angle_alpha   90.00
_cell.angle_beta   90.00
_cell.angle_gamma   90.00
#
_symmetry.space_group_name_H-M   'P 1'
#
loop_
_entity.id
_entity.type
_entity.pdbx_description
1 polymer ?
#
loop_
_entity_poly.entity_id
_entity_poly.type
_entity_poly.pdbx_seq_one_letter_code
_entity_poly.pdbx_strand_id
1 'polypeptide(L)'
;MVFLAEDGQVLVGEAAERRGIEQPERVVREFKRRVGDSVPIVAGERTAAPEDLLATVARWVVERATEREGSAPAAVILSRPASWGGYKSNLLREAMAQAGLPDVSLVSEPEAAALHYAAQERVSEGSLIAVYDLGGGTFD
;
A
#
# COMPACT_ATOMS: atom_id res chain seq x y z
N MET A 1 -2.55 3.43 -7.71
CA MET A 1 -2.13 4.36 -8.79
C MET A 1 -1.90 5.73 -8.17
N VAL A 2 -0.85 6.42 -8.60
CA VAL A 2 -0.51 7.78 -8.17
C VAL A 2 -0.11 8.63 -9.37
N PHE A 3 -0.26 9.95 -9.26
CA PHE A 3 0.20 10.93 -10.24
C PHE A 3 1.17 11.91 -9.56
N LEU A 4 2.34 12.13 -10.16
CA LEU A 4 3.37 13.02 -9.64
C LEU A 4 3.38 14.36 -10.39
N ALA A 5 2.81 15.39 -9.77
CA ALA A 5 2.79 16.73 -10.33
C ALA A 5 4.18 17.39 -10.31
N GLU A 6 4.36 18.38 -11.17
CA GLU A 6 5.60 19.18 -11.26
C GLU A 6 5.89 19.93 -9.96
N ASP A 7 4.85 20.48 -9.34
CA ASP A 7 4.91 21.33 -8.15
C ASP A 7 5.20 20.57 -6.84
N GLY A 8 5.36 19.24 -6.89
CA GLY A 8 5.55 18.43 -5.69
C GLY A 8 4.32 17.62 -5.30
N GLN A 9 3.12 17.99 -5.75
CA GLN A 9 1.89 17.36 -5.32
C GLN A 9 1.79 15.90 -5.82
N VAL A 10 1.33 15.01 -4.93
CA VAL A 10 1.00 13.63 -5.28
C VAL A 10 -0.52 13.47 -5.24
N LEU A 11 -1.11 13.07 -6.36
CA LEU A 11 -2.52 12.70 -6.42
C LEU A 11 -2.65 11.17 -6.36
N VAL A 12 -3.73 10.70 -5.74
CA VAL A 12 -3.99 9.27 -5.52
C VAL A 12 -5.38 8.92 -6.06
N GLY A 13 -5.56 7.69 -6.56
CA GLY A 13 -6.87 7.18 -6.98
C GLY A 13 -7.44 7.92 -8.20
N GLU A 14 -8.74 8.23 -8.15
CA GLU A 14 -9.44 8.87 -9.29
C GLU A 14 -8.85 10.23 -9.68
N ALA A 15 -8.32 10.99 -8.72
CA ALA A 15 -7.69 12.27 -9.02
C ALA A 15 -6.42 12.08 -9.87
N ALA A 16 -5.64 11.03 -9.58
CA ALA A 16 -4.51 10.64 -10.41
C ALA A 16 -4.96 10.14 -11.79
N GLU A 17 -6.05 9.39 -11.86
CA GLU A 17 -6.59 8.88 -13.11
C GLU A 17 -6.99 10.00 -14.07
N ARG A 18 -7.77 10.97 -13.57
CA ARG A 18 -8.24 12.11 -14.37
C ARG A 18 -7.09 12.93 -14.94
N ARG A 19 -6.08 13.26 -14.13
CA ARG A 19 -4.90 13.99 -14.59
C ARG A 19 -4.02 13.15 -15.53
N GLY A 20 -3.98 11.84 -15.30
CA GLY A 20 -3.23 10.90 -16.10
C GLY A 20 -3.69 10.75 -17.55
N ILE A 21 -4.91 11.18 -17.89
CA ILE A 21 -5.39 11.22 -19.28
C ILE A 21 -4.59 12.24 -20.09
N GLU A 22 -4.28 13.39 -19.49
CA GLU A 22 -3.57 14.49 -20.16
C GLU A 22 -2.05 14.33 -20.07
N GLN A 23 -1.54 13.79 -18.96
CA GLN A 23 -0.11 13.67 -18.66
C GLN A 23 0.24 12.23 -18.24
N PRO A 24 0.17 11.25 -19.15
CA PRO A 24 0.32 9.83 -18.85
C PRO A 24 1.72 9.47 -18.31
N GLU A 25 2.76 10.19 -18.71
CA GLU A 25 4.15 10.00 -18.27
C GLU A 25 4.38 10.30 -16.79
N ARG A 26 3.42 10.97 -16.13
CA ARG A 26 3.45 11.30 -14.70
C ARG A 26 2.65 10.33 -13.84
N VAL A 27 2.01 9.33 -14.46
CA VAL A 27 1.23 8.31 -13.75
C VAL A 27 2.11 7.13 -13.40
N VAL A 28 2.05 6.70 -12.14
CA VAL A 28 2.74 5.50 -11.67
C VAL A 28 1.72 4.45 -11.20
N ARG A 29 1.91 3.23 -11.71
CA ARG A 29 1.12 2.03 -11.41
C ARG A 29 2.05 0.88 -11.00
N GLU A 30 1.48 -0.17 -10.40
CA GLU A 30 2.21 -1.41 -10.03
C GLU A 30 3.48 -1.22 -9.17
N PHE A 31 3.65 -0.06 -8.52
CA PHE A 31 4.85 0.25 -7.76
C PHE A 31 5.06 -0.64 -6.54
N LYS A 32 4.00 -1.27 -6.01
CA LYS A 32 4.11 -2.26 -4.91
C LYS A 32 5.06 -3.41 -5.27
N ARG A 33 5.12 -3.84 -6.54
CA ARG A 33 6.02 -4.91 -7.00
C ARG A 33 7.50 -4.51 -6.96
N ARG A 34 7.77 -3.21 -7.04
CA ARG A 34 9.12 -2.62 -7.11
C ARG A 34 9.69 -2.23 -5.75
N VAL A 35 8.94 -2.42 -4.66
CA VAL A 35 9.44 -2.11 -3.32
C VAL A 35 10.73 -2.88 -3.05
N GLY A 36 11.76 -2.13 -2.64
CA GLY A 36 13.12 -2.61 -2.44
C GLY A 36 14.04 -2.58 -3.67
N ASP A 37 13.55 -2.13 -4.83
CA ASP A 37 14.41 -1.86 -6.00
C ASP A 37 15.34 -0.67 -5.69
N SER A 38 16.60 -0.77 -6.07
CA SER A 38 17.57 0.33 -5.93
C SER A 38 17.38 1.45 -6.97
N VAL A 39 16.67 1.17 -8.06
CA VAL A 39 16.39 2.13 -9.12
C VAL A 39 15.02 2.77 -8.85
N PRO A 40 14.95 4.10 -8.68
CA PRO A 40 13.67 4.76 -8.43
C PRO A 40 12.76 4.69 -9.66
N ILE A 41 11.48 4.98 -9.44
CA ILE A 41 10.53 5.15 -10.53
C ILE A 41 10.63 6.58 -11.04
N VAL A 42 10.73 6.75 -12.36
CA VAL A 42 10.69 8.06 -13.04
C VAL A 42 9.26 8.33 -13.50
N ALA A 43 8.74 9.52 -13.20
CA ALA A 43 7.45 10.01 -13.69
C ALA A 43 7.58 11.49 -14.07
N GLY A 44 7.55 11.79 -15.37
CA GLY A 44 8.01 13.07 -15.91
C GLY A 44 9.45 13.36 -15.48
N GLU A 45 9.67 14.54 -14.90
CA GLU A 45 10.98 14.97 -14.38
C GLU A 45 11.24 14.55 -12.93
N ARG A 46 10.29 13.85 -12.31
CA ARG A 46 10.35 13.46 -10.90
C ARG A 46 10.76 12.01 -10.77
N THR A 47 11.44 11.71 -9.67
CA THR A 47 11.73 10.35 -9.25
C THR A 47 11.14 10.07 -7.87
N ALA A 48 10.76 8.82 -7.62
CA ALA A 48 10.25 8.39 -6.33
C ALA A 48 10.67 6.95 -6.03
N ALA A 49 10.99 6.66 -4.78
CA ALA A 49 11.16 5.28 -4.34
C ALA A 49 9.78 4.60 -4.28
N PRO A 50 9.67 3.30 -4.65
CA PRO A 50 8.38 2.62 -4.67
C PRO A 50 7.70 2.53 -3.30
N GLU A 51 8.48 2.35 -2.23
CA GLU A 51 8.02 2.36 -0.84
C GLU A 51 7.45 3.72 -0.40
N ASP A 52 8.02 4.84 -0.85
CA ASP A 52 7.50 6.18 -0.56
C ASP A 52 6.14 6.43 -1.22
N LEU A 53 5.96 5.91 -2.44
CA LEU A 53 4.66 5.95 -3.12
C LEU A 53 3.63 5.11 -2.37
N LEU A 54 4.01 3.93 -1.87
CA LEU A 54 3.13 3.09 -1.07
C LEU A 54 2.75 3.75 0.26
N ALA A 55 3.72 4.39 0.94
CA ALA A 55 3.47 5.17 2.14
C ALA A 55 2.57 6.37 1.90
N THR A 56 2.74 7.06 0.77
CA THR A 56 1.86 8.16 0.37
C THR A 56 0.41 7.69 0.17
N VAL A 57 0.21 6.54 -0.48
CA VAL A 57 -1.13 5.95 -0.64
C VAL A 57 -1.72 5.54 0.71
N ALA A 58 -0.94 4.90 1.58
CA ALA A 58 -1.42 4.48 2.89
C ALA A 58 -1.85 5.68 3.76
N ARG A 59 -1.06 6.75 3.78
CA ARG A 59 -1.43 8.00 4.46
C ARG A 59 -2.73 8.57 3.90
N TRP A 60 -2.85 8.65 2.57
CA TRP A 60 -4.07 9.11 1.92
C TRP A 60 -5.30 8.28 2.32
N VAL A 61 -5.16 6.95 2.45
CA VAL A 61 -6.25 6.06 2.92
C VAL A 61 -6.60 6.36 4.38
N VAL A 62 -5.61 6.51 5.26
CA VAL A 62 -5.82 6.82 6.69
C VAL A 62 -6.50 8.18 6.87
N GLU A 63 -6.10 9.19 6.10
CA GLU A 63 -6.73 10.52 6.09
C GLU A 63 -8.21 10.41 5.70
N ARG A 64 -8.53 9.70 4.60
CA ARG A 64 -9.92 9.48 4.15
C ARG A 64 -10.76 8.71 5.18
N ALA A 65 -10.18 7.69 5.81
CA ALA A 65 -10.86 6.94 6.86
C ALA A 65 -11.14 7.83 8.09
N THR A 66 -10.15 8.64 8.48
CA THR A 66 -10.27 9.58 9.61
C THR A 66 -11.35 10.63 9.36
N GLU A 67 -11.40 11.21 8.16
CA GLU A 67 -12.45 12.15 7.77
C GLU A 67 -13.85 11.52 7.82
N ARG A 68 -13.96 10.27 7.36
CA ARG A 68 -15.23 9.54 7.34
C ARG A 68 -15.72 9.16 8.73
N GLU A 69 -14.82 8.69 9.60
CA GLU A 69 -15.16 8.19 10.93
C GLU A 69 -15.09 9.29 12.02
N GLY A 70 -14.57 10.48 11.68
CA GLY A 70 -14.49 11.64 12.56
C GLY A 70 -13.37 11.59 13.61
N SER A 71 -12.55 10.53 13.62
CA SER A 71 -11.41 10.39 14.53
C SER A 71 -10.33 9.50 13.93
N ALA A 72 -9.09 9.66 14.38
CA ALA A 72 -7.97 8.84 13.94
C ALA A 72 -8.12 7.38 14.42
N PRO A 73 -7.67 6.40 13.63
CA PRO A 73 -7.74 5.00 14.03
C PRO A 73 -6.81 4.71 15.22
N ALA A 74 -7.24 3.80 16.10
CA ALA A 74 -6.41 3.35 17.23
C ALA A 74 -5.19 2.54 16.79
N ALA A 75 -5.27 1.88 15.63
CA ALA A 75 -4.17 1.12 15.05
C ALA A 75 -4.29 1.10 13.53
N VAL A 76 -3.14 1.06 12.85
CA VAL A 76 -3.05 0.89 11.40
C VAL A 76 -2.29 -0.41 11.10
N ILE A 77 -2.95 -1.33 10.40
CA ILE A 77 -2.38 -2.61 10.00
C ILE A 77 -2.39 -2.66 8.47
N LEU A 78 -1.21 -2.81 7.85
CA LEU A 78 -1.07 -2.96 6.41
C LEU A 78 -0.79 -4.40 6.03
N SER A 79 -1.49 -4.88 5.00
CA SER A 79 -1.18 -6.16 4.37
C SER A 79 0.00 -6.04 3.39
N ARG A 80 0.79 -7.10 3.32
CA ARG A 80 1.94 -7.21 2.42
C ARG A 80 2.03 -8.62 1.81
N PRO A 81 2.67 -8.79 0.64
CA PRO A 81 2.84 -10.11 0.03
C PRO A 81 3.58 -11.04 0.98
N ALA A 82 3.15 -12.31 1.05
CA ALA A 82 3.74 -13.28 1.97
C ALA A 82 5.24 -13.50 1.70
N SER A 83 5.63 -13.40 0.42
CA SER A 83 7.00 -13.54 -0.08
C SER A 83 7.97 -12.43 0.38
N TRP A 84 7.50 -11.31 0.94
CA TRP A 84 8.39 -10.25 1.40
C TRP A 84 9.20 -10.68 2.64
N GLY A 85 10.53 -10.54 2.54
CA GLY A 85 11.43 -10.70 3.68
C GLY A 85 11.51 -9.46 4.58
N GLY A 86 12.40 -9.54 5.58
CA GLY A 86 12.63 -8.45 6.54
C GLY A 86 13.08 -7.13 5.89
N TYR A 87 13.89 -7.20 4.83
CA TYR A 87 14.39 -6.01 4.12
C TYR A 87 13.25 -5.12 3.58
N LYS A 88 12.36 -5.69 2.74
CA LYS A 88 11.23 -4.94 2.17
C LYS A 88 10.25 -4.46 3.25
N SER A 89 10.07 -5.27 4.29
CA SER A 89 9.21 -4.92 5.42
C SER A 89 9.75 -3.72 6.20
N ASN A 90 11.07 -3.65 6.41
CA ASN A 90 11.71 -2.54 7.12
C ASN A 90 11.67 -1.26 6.28
N LEU A 91 12.00 -1.33 4.99
CA LEU A 91 11.87 -0.20 4.07
C LEU A 91 10.46 0.41 4.09
N LEU A 92 9.44 -0.45 4.05
CA LEU A 92 8.07 0.03 4.11
C LEU A 92 7.75 0.72 5.45
N ARG A 93 8.20 0.18 6.59
CA ARG A 93 7.99 0.82 7.90
C ARG A 93 8.68 2.18 7.98
N GLU A 94 9.91 2.28 7.48
CA GLU A 94 10.66 3.52 7.44
C GLU A 94 9.95 4.57 6.57
N ALA A 95 9.51 4.20 5.37
CA ALA A 95 8.74 5.08 4.49
C ALA A 95 7.41 5.53 5.12
N MET A 96 6.72 4.63 5.83
CA MET A 96 5.49 4.97 6.56
C MET A 96 5.74 5.97 7.69
N ALA A 97 6.79 5.76 8.47
CA ALA A 97 7.18 6.69 9.53
C ALA A 97 7.50 8.09 8.97
N GLN A 98 8.26 8.16 7.87
CA GLN A 98 8.55 9.42 7.17
C GLN A 98 7.29 10.08 6.59
N ALA A 99 6.30 9.28 6.18
CA ALA A 99 5.01 9.78 5.73
C ALA A 99 4.09 10.22 6.88
N GLY A 100 4.47 10.08 8.15
CA GLY A 100 3.65 10.46 9.30
C GLY A 100 2.77 9.33 9.85
N LEU A 101 3.08 8.07 9.52
CA LEU A 101 2.46 6.86 10.05
C LEU A 101 3.52 6.00 10.78
N PRO A 102 4.03 6.43 11.95
CA PRO A 102 5.13 5.73 12.64
C PRO A 102 4.72 4.36 13.22
N ASP A 103 3.45 4.22 13.62
CA ASP A 103 2.96 3.06 14.37
C ASP A 103 2.14 2.10 13.49
N VAL A 104 2.76 1.61 12.41
CA VAL A 104 2.14 0.63 11.51
C VAL A 104 2.56 -0.80 11.82
N SER A 105 1.58 -1.69 11.92
CA SER A 105 1.81 -3.14 11.93
C SER A 105 1.69 -3.72 10.53
N LEU A 106 2.47 -4.76 10.25
CA LEU A 106 2.43 -5.47 8.96
C LEU A 106 1.89 -6.88 9.20
N VAL A 107 1.01 -7.33 8.32
CA VAL A 107 0.47 -8.70 8.27
C VAL A 107 0.63 -9.22 6.85
N SER A 108 0.78 -10.53 6.63
CA SER A 108 0.75 -11.03 5.26
C SER A 108 -0.67 -10.97 4.68
N GLU A 109 -0.78 -10.81 3.36
CA GLU A 109 -2.05 -10.85 2.63
C GLU A 109 -2.86 -12.13 2.91
N PRO A 110 -2.29 -13.35 2.84
CA PRO A 110 -3.05 -14.55 3.16
C PRO A 110 -3.47 -14.62 4.64
N GLU A 111 -2.64 -14.17 5.58
CA GLU A 111 -3.05 -14.09 7.00
C GLU A 111 -4.21 -13.09 7.19
N ALA A 112 -4.17 -11.93 6.54
CA ALA A 112 -5.24 -10.94 6.60
C ALA A 112 -6.56 -11.49 6.06
N ALA A 113 -6.52 -12.22 4.94
CA ALA A 113 -7.67 -12.88 4.36
C ALA A 113 -8.23 -13.97 5.30
N ALA A 114 -7.36 -14.81 5.88
CA ALA A 114 -7.76 -15.85 6.81
C ALA A 114 -8.37 -15.28 8.10
N LEU A 115 -7.81 -14.20 8.65
CA LEU A 115 -8.37 -13.49 9.80
C LEU A 115 -9.75 -12.89 9.49
N HIS A 116 -9.93 -12.30 8.30
CA HIS A 116 -11.23 -11.78 7.88
C HIS A 116 -12.28 -12.89 7.72
N TYR A 117 -11.91 -14.04 7.17
CA TYR A 117 -12.77 -15.21 7.06
C TYR A 117 -13.17 -15.75 8.45
N ALA A 118 -12.20 -15.94 9.33
CA ALA A 118 -12.44 -16.44 10.69
C ALA A 118 -13.25 -15.48 11.59
N ALA A 119 -13.31 -14.19 11.24
CA ALA A 119 -14.16 -13.22 11.93
C ALA A 119 -15.65 -13.35 11.55
N GLN A 120 -15.96 -13.95 10.39
CA GLN A 120 -17.31 -14.12 9.87
C GLN A 120 -17.84 -15.53 10.07
N GLU A 121 -16.94 -16.51 10.01
CA GLU A 121 -17.27 -17.93 10.08
C GLU A 121 -16.70 -18.58 11.35
N ARG A 122 -17.39 -19.61 11.87
CA ARG A 122 -16.83 -20.40 12.97
C ARG A 122 -15.75 -21.32 12.45
N VAL A 123 -14.50 -20.95 12.73
CA VAL A 123 -13.34 -21.80 12.47
C VAL A 123 -12.92 -22.49 13.78
N SER A 124 -13.00 -23.82 13.81
CA SER A 124 -12.56 -24.59 14.98
C SER A 124 -11.03 -24.51 15.14
N GLU A 125 -10.56 -24.54 16.38
CA GLU A 125 -9.13 -24.66 16.67
C GLU A 125 -8.55 -25.91 15.97
N GLY A 126 -7.38 -25.76 15.35
CA GLY A 126 -6.72 -26.82 14.58
C GLY A 126 -7.22 -26.99 13.13
N SER A 127 -8.16 -26.16 12.68
CA SER A 127 -8.60 -26.15 11.28
C SER A 127 -7.50 -25.67 10.35
N LEU A 128 -7.42 -26.26 9.16
CA LEU A 128 -6.54 -25.81 8.08
C LEU A 128 -7.30 -24.86 7.16
N ILE A 129 -6.74 -23.67 6.93
CA ILE A 129 -7.23 -22.71 5.93
C ILE A 129 -6.18 -22.62 4.81
N ALA A 130 -6.63 -22.81 3.58
CA ALA A 130 -5.86 -22.49 2.39
C ALA A 130 -6.41 -21.19 1.80
N VAL A 131 -5.52 -20.22 1.60
CA VAL A 131 -5.84 -18.97 0.89
C VAL A 131 -5.22 -19.07 -0.49
N TYR A 132 -6.02 -18.73 -1.50
CA TYR A 132 -5.60 -18.65 -2.89
C TYR A 132 -5.87 -17.22 -3.35
N ASP A 133 -4.81 -16.41 -3.48
CA ASP A 133 -4.91 -15.00 -3.83
C ASP A 133 -4.40 -14.75 -5.24
N LEU A 134 -5.30 -14.38 -6.14
CA LEU A 134 -4.99 -13.98 -7.51
C LEU A 134 -5.24 -12.48 -7.68
N GLY A 135 -4.21 -11.69 -7.39
CA GLY A 135 -4.23 -10.24 -7.49
C GLY A 135 -3.80 -9.71 -8.86
N GLY A 136 -3.88 -8.37 -9.04
CA GLY A 136 -3.48 -7.70 -10.29
C GLY A 136 -1.96 -7.72 -10.58
N GLY A 137 -1.13 -8.02 -9.57
CA GLY A 137 0.33 -7.98 -9.70
C GLY A 137 1.09 -9.07 -8.95
N THR A 138 0.41 -9.88 -8.13
CA THR A 138 0.97 -10.96 -7.31
C THR A 138 0.05 -12.18 -7.34
N PHE A 139 0.62 -13.35 -7.07
CA PHE A 139 -0.10 -14.59 -6.86
C PHE A 139 0.50 -15.23 -5.62
N ASP A 140 -0.31 -15.36 -4.57
CA ASP A 140 0.06 -15.91 -3.27
C ASP A 140 -0.85 -17.10 -2.92
#